data_AF-A0A5C8M913-F1
#
_entry.id   AF-A0A5C8M913-F1
#
_cell.length_a   1.000
_cell.length_b   1.000
_cell.length_c   1.000
_cell.angle_alpha   90.00
_cell.angle_beta   90.00
_cell.angle_gamma   90.00
#
_symmetry.space_group_name_H-M   'P 1'
#
loop_
_entity.id
_entity.type
_entity.pdbx_description
1 polymer ?
#
loop_
_entity_poly.entity_id
_entity_poly.type
_entity_poly.pdbx_seq_one_letter_code
_entity_poly.pdbx_strand_id
1 'polypeptide(L)'
;MQITTLKITNSITEMSNQFNLTPRESEIFAFLTIYGYNNKELSQMLYISEKTLKNHISSIILKAKCKSTRQLLSMVINYQSDTFQINLQFQPKITQSI
;
A
#
# COMPACT_ATOMS: atom_id res chain seq x y z
N MET A 1 -4.02 17.26 8.85
CA MET A 1 -4.65 16.10 8.17
C MET A 1 -4.15 15.86 6.74
N GLN A 2 -3.66 16.86 5.99
CA GLN A 2 -3.14 16.65 4.61
C GLN A 2 -1.72 16.03 4.54
N ILE A 3 -0.86 16.29 5.52
CA ILE A 3 0.55 15.85 5.49
C ILE A 3 0.66 14.31 5.61
N THR A 4 -0.28 13.66 6.30
CA THR A 4 -0.32 12.20 6.46
C THR A 4 -0.70 11.48 5.17
N THR A 5 -1.65 12.02 4.41
CA THR A 5 -2.11 11.44 3.13
C THR A 5 -1.00 11.42 2.10
N LEU A 6 -0.22 12.50 1.96
CA LEU A 6 0.89 12.61 1.01
C LEU A 6 2.00 11.57 1.28
N LYS A 7 2.33 11.33 2.56
CA LYS A 7 3.35 10.33 2.93
C LYS A 7 2.92 8.91 2.56
N ILE A 8 1.66 8.56 2.79
CA ILE A 8 1.12 7.23 2.46
C ILE A 8 1.15 7.00 0.95
N THR A 9 0.69 7.98 0.16
CA THR A 9 0.67 7.85 -1.31
C THR A 9 2.07 7.63 -1.88
N ASN A 10 3.09 8.35 -1.37
CA ASN A 10 4.48 8.15 -1.82
C ASN A 10 5.00 6.73 -1.55
N SER A 11 4.76 6.18 -0.36
CA SER A 11 5.16 4.80 -0.04
C SER A 11 4.44 3.76 -0.89
N ILE A 12 3.15 3.95 -1.19
CA ILE A 12 2.40 3.07 -2.09
C ILE A 12 2.99 3.11 -3.51
N THR A 13 3.37 4.30 -4.00
CA THR A 13 4.03 4.46 -5.31
C THR A 13 5.39 3.79 -5.33
N GLU A 14 6.22 3.94 -4.30
CA GLU A 14 7.52 3.26 -4.17
C GLU A 14 7.37 1.73 -4.21
N MET A 15 6.44 1.17 -3.42
CA MET A 15 6.16 -0.26 -3.43
C MET A 15 5.66 -0.74 -4.78
N SER A 16 4.78 0.03 -5.44
CA SER A 16 4.30 -0.30 -6.78
C SER A 16 5.44 -0.43 -7.78
N ASN A 17 6.43 0.46 -7.70
CA ASN A 17 7.63 0.42 -8.53
C ASN A 17 8.52 -0.78 -8.16
N GLN A 18 8.75 -1.04 -6.88
CA GLN A 18 9.53 -2.18 -6.40
C GLN A 18 8.96 -3.53 -6.83
N PHE A 19 7.63 -3.65 -6.91
CA PHE A 19 6.95 -4.86 -7.37
C PHE A 19 6.78 -4.90 -8.89
N ASN A 20 7.26 -3.91 -9.64
CA ASN A 20 7.08 -3.81 -11.09
C ASN A 20 5.58 -3.96 -11.49
N LEU A 21 4.70 -3.29 -10.76
CA LEU A 21 3.28 -3.26 -11.08
C LEU A 21 3.06 -2.47 -12.39
N THR A 22 2.15 -2.97 -13.22
CA THR A 22 1.62 -2.19 -14.35
C THR A 22 0.79 -1.01 -13.83
N PRO A 23 0.54 0.04 -14.63
CA PRO A 23 -0.28 1.18 -14.19
C PRO A 23 -1.63 0.75 -13.60
N ARG A 24 -2.27 -0.25 -14.21
CA ARG A 24 -3.55 -0.78 -13.74
C ARG A 24 -3.44 -1.56 -12.44
N GLU A 25 -2.37 -2.34 -12.27
CA GLU A 25 -2.12 -3.05 -11.02
C GLU A 25 -1.78 -2.08 -9.88
N SER A 26 -1.03 -1.00 -10.14
CA SER A 26 -0.74 0.05 -9.16
C SER A 26 -2.00 0.74 -8.66
N GLU A 27 -2.92 1.06 -9.57
CA GLU A 27 -4.23 1.62 -9.23
C GLU A 27 -5.04 0.67 -8.32
N ILE A 28 -5.14 -0.60 -8.71
CA ILE A 28 -5.83 -1.64 -7.92
C ILE A 28 -5.15 -1.80 -6.54
N PHE A 29 -3.83 -1.85 -6.51
CA PHE A 29 -3.05 -1.98 -5.28
C PHE A 29 -3.27 -0.81 -4.32
N ALA A 30 -3.26 0.43 -4.83
CA ALA A 30 -3.55 1.61 -4.04
C ALA A 30 -4.97 1.58 -3.46
N PHE A 31 -5.97 1.24 -4.29
CA PHE A 31 -7.34 1.15 -3.80
C PHE A 31 -7.53 0.07 -2.74
N LEU A 32 -6.94 -1.10 -2.97
CA LEU A 32 -7.00 -2.24 -2.08
C LEU A 32 -6.35 -1.98 -0.72
N THR A 33 -5.20 -1.28 -0.70
CA THR A 33 -4.39 -1.09 0.51
C THR A 33 -4.80 0.14 1.32
N ILE A 34 -5.28 1.20 0.68
CA ILE A 34 -5.64 2.46 1.35
C ILE A 34 -7.09 2.44 1.82
N TYR A 35 -8.03 2.00 0.97
CA TYR A 35 -9.46 2.14 1.25
C TYR A 35 -10.12 0.84 1.72
N GLY A 36 -9.46 -0.31 1.50
CA GLY A 36 -9.98 -1.60 1.95
C GLY A 36 -11.25 -2.06 1.24
N TYR A 37 -11.50 -1.57 0.01
CA TYR A 37 -12.67 -1.97 -0.77
C TYR A 37 -12.69 -3.48 -1.02
N ASN A 38 -13.90 -4.05 -0.99
CA ASN A 38 -14.08 -5.44 -1.39
C ASN A 38 -14.06 -5.59 -2.92
N ASN A 39 -13.97 -6.84 -3.41
CA ASN A 39 -13.86 -7.12 -4.84
C ASN A 39 -15.02 -6.53 -5.66
N LYS A 40 -16.25 -6.54 -5.11
CA LYS A 40 -17.43 -6.03 -5.81
C LYS A 40 -17.32 -4.52 -5.98
N GLU A 41 -17.10 -3.78 -4.89
CA GLU A 41 -16.93 -2.32 -4.89
C GLU A 41 -15.80 -1.89 -5.81
N LEU A 42 -14.64 -2.54 -5.68
CA LEU A 42 -13.47 -2.20 -6.47
C LEU A 42 -13.67 -2.49 -7.97
N SER A 43 -14.36 -3.59 -8.30
CA SER A 43 -14.67 -3.93 -9.69
C SER A 43 -15.61 -2.91 -10.35
N GLN A 44 -16.59 -2.41 -9.59
CA GLN A 44 -17.50 -1.37 -10.04
C GLN A 44 -16.79 -0.04 -10.25
N MET A 45 -15.99 0.40 -9.27
CA MET A 45 -15.20 1.63 -9.34
C MET A 45 -14.25 1.66 -10.53
N LEU A 46 -13.68 0.49 -10.86
CA LEU A 46 -12.72 0.33 -11.93
C LEU A 46 -13.35 -0.05 -13.27
N TYR A 47 -14.68 -0.22 -13.34
CA TYR A 47 -15.42 -0.63 -14.54
C TYR A 47 -14.88 -1.93 -15.17
N ILE A 48 -14.56 -2.93 -14.35
CA ILE A 48 -14.12 -4.26 -14.79
C ILE A 48 -14.92 -5.36 -14.11
N SER A 49 -14.90 -6.57 -14.66
CA SER A 49 -15.53 -7.71 -13.98
C SER A 49 -14.77 -8.08 -12.70
N GLU A 50 -15.47 -8.62 -11.69
CA GLU A 50 -14.82 -9.19 -10.50
C GLU A 50 -13.79 -10.27 -10.87
N LYS A 51 -14.02 -11.02 -11.94
CA LYS A 51 -13.08 -12.03 -12.44
C LYS A 51 -11.78 -11.38 -12.93
N THR A 52 -11.88 -10.32 -13.72
CA THR A 52 -10.73 -9.54 -14.19
C THR A 52 -9.98 -8.91 -13.02
N LEU A 53 -10.71 -8.35 -12.05
CA LEU A 53 -10.11 -7.79 -10.85
C LEU A 53 -9.31 -8.85 -10.07
N LYS A 54 -9.89 -10.03 -9.82
CA LYS A 54 -9.21 -11.14 -9.15
C LYS A 54 -7.94 -11.57 -9.89
N ASN A 55 -7.94 -11.54 -11.22
CA ASN A 55 -6.74 -11.85 -12.01
C ASN A 55 -5.63 -10.81 -11.77
N HIS A 56 -5.96 -9.51 -11.75
CA HIS A 56 -4.99 -8.48 -11.39
C HIS A 56 -4.47 -8.63 -9.96
N ILE A 57 -5.35 -8.90 -8.99
CA ILE A 57 -4.95 -9.14 -7.58
C ILE A 57 -3.99 -10.34 -7.49
N SER A 58 -4.25 -11.42 -8.22
CA SER A 58 -3.34 -12.57 -8.28
C SER A 58 -1.96 -12.18 -8.85
N SER A 59 -1.92 -11.40 -9.93
CA SER A 59 -0.65 -10.89 -10.49
C SER A 59 0.11 -10.00 -9.50
N ILE A 60 -0.59 -9.11 -8.79
CA ILE A 60 0.00 -8.26 -7.74
C ILE A 60 0.61 -9.12 -6.62
N ILE A 61 -0.13 -10.12 -6.12
CA ILE A 61 0.34 -11.02 -5.07
C ILE A 61 1.61 -11.76 -5.51
N LEU A 62 1.64 -12.27 -6.74
CA LEU A 62 2.81 -12.96 -7.30
C LEU A 62 4.02 -12.01 -7.40
N LYS A 63 3.81 -10.81 -7.94
CA LYS A 63 4.86 -9.78 -8.09
C LYS A 63 5.41 -9.30 -6.75
N ALA A 64 4.54 -9.13 -5.76
CA ALA A 64 4.90 -8.79 -4.38
C ALA A 64 5.46 -9.99 -3.58
N LYS A 65 5.65 -11.16 -4.22
CA LYS A 65 6.15 -12.40 -3.60
C LYS A 65 5.37 -12.80 -2.34
N CYS A 66 4.08 -12.52 -2.34
CA CYS A 66 3.16 -12.88 -1.27
C CYS A 66 2.41 -14.19 -1.61
N LYS A 67 1.88 -14.86 -0.58
CA LYS A 67 1.08 -16.07 -0.70
C LYS A 67 -0.42 -15.79 -0.68
N SER A 68 -0.83 -14.59 -0.24
CA SER A 68 -2.23 -14.20 -0.15
C SER A 68 -2.39 -12.68 -0.08
N THR A 69 -3.60 -12.20 -0.38
CA THR A 69 -3.98 -10.79 -0.18
C THR A 69 -3.80 -10.36 1.28
N ARG A 70 -4.10 -11.25 2.23
CA ARG A 70 -3.90 -10.95 3.66
C ARG A 70 -2.43 -10.72 3.99
N GLN A 71 -1.52 -11.51 3.43
CA GLN A 71 -0.08 -11.30 3.61
C GLN A 71 0.37 -10.00 2.95
N LEU A 72 -0.13 -9.69 1.75
CA LEU A 72 0.15 -8.43 1.07
C LEU A 72 -0.27 -7.22 1.91
N LEU A 73 -1.49 -7.23 2.44
CA LEU A 73 -2.00 -6.16 3.31
C LEU A 73 -1.19 -6.04 4.60
N SER A 74 -0.83 -7.16 5.23
CA SER A 74 0.03 -7.15 6.41
C SER A 74 1.42 -6.58 6.12
N MET A 75 2.00 -6.88 4.95
CA MET A 75 3.30 -6.32 4.53
C MET A 75 3.22 -4.80 4.40
N VAL A 76 2.16 -4.28 3.77
CA VAL A 76 1.96 -2.83 3.59
C VAL A 76 1.79 -2.12 4.93
N ILE A 77 0.99 -2.69 5.84
CA ILE A 77 0.81 -2.14 7.19
C ILE A 77 2.13 -2.15 7.97
N ASN A 78 2.91 -3.24 7.89
CA ASN A 78 4.19 -3.34 8.60
C ASN A 78 5.28 -2.43 8.02
N TYR A 79 5.26 -2.14 6.71
CA TYR A 79 6.14 -1.14 6.10
C TYR A 79 5.92 0.26 6.70
N GLN A 80 4.67 0.57 7.10
CA GLN A 80 4.35 1.81 7.81
C GLN A 80 4.88 1.78 9.26
N SER A 81 5.00 0.61 9.87
CA SER A 81 5.55 0.44 11.23
C SER A 81 7.07 0.68 11.26
N ASP A 82 7.82 0.15 10.31
CA ASP A 82 9.29 0.33 10.26
C ASP A 82 9.67 1.79 9.98
N THR A 83 8.93 2.45 9.08
CA THR A 83 9.08 3.90 8.85
C THR A 83 8.65 4.75 10.04
N PHE A 84 7.69 4.28 10.86
CA PHE A 84 7.29 4.95 12.10
C PHE A 84 8.36 4.79 13.20
N GLN A 85 8.92 3.60 13.39
CA GLN A 85 9.96 3.33 14.40
C GLN A 85 11.26 4.09 14.11
N ILE A 86 11.70 4.18 12.85
CA ILE A 86 12.86 5.01 12.46
C ILE A 86 12.61 6.47 12.87
N ASN A 87 11.45 7.04 12.55
CA ASN A 87 11.15 8.45 12.89
C ASN A 87 10.99 8.72 14.41
N LEU A 88 10.74 7.68 15.22
CA LEU A 88 10.70 7.76 16.68
C LEU A 88 12.09 7.64 17.32
N GLN A 89 13.00 6.84 16.74
CA GLN A 89 14.38 6.72 17.21
C GLN A 89 15.26 7.93 16.84
N PHE A 90 14.87 8.69 15.82
CA PHE A 90 15.58 9.88 15.34
C PHE A 90 14.95 11.22 15.79
N GLN A 91 14.06 11.23 16.80
CA GLN A 91 13.73 12.50 17.47
C GLN A 91 15.01 13.04 18.14
N PRO A 92 15.59 14.18 17.72
CA PRO A 92 16.71 14.77 18.43
C PRO A 92 16.24 15.00 19.87
N LYS A 93 16.98 14.47 20.85
CA LYS A 93 16.83 14.87 22.25
C LYS A 93 16.91 16.39 22.24
N ILE A 94 15.79 17.07 22.43
CA ILE A 94 15.78 18.51 22.64
C ILE A 94 16.66 18.72 23.86
N THR A 95 17.86 19.22 23.61
CA THR A 95 18.86 19.50 24.62
C THR A 95 18.23 20.42 25.65
N GLN A 96 18.40 20.07 26.93
CA GLN A 96 18.09 20.95 28.04
C GLN A 96 18.74 22.31 27.79
N SER A 97 17.91 23.33 27.70
CA SER A 97 18.19 24.77 27.87
C SER A 97 16.80 25.40 27.88
N ILE A 98 16.25 25.92 28.97
CA ILE A 98 16.78 26.70 30.10
C ILE A 98 16.01 26.29 31.36
#